data_AF-A0A6F9AXM3-F1
#
_entry.id   AF-A0A6F9AXM3-F1
#
_cell.length_a   1.000
_cell.length_b   1.000
_cell.length_c   1.000
_cell.angle_alpha   90.00
_cell.angle_beta   90.00
_cell.angle_gamma   90.00
#
_symmetry.space_group_name_H-M   'P 1'
#
loop_
_entity.id
_entity.type
_entity.pdbx_description
1 polymer ?
#
loop_
_entity_poly.entity_id
_entity_poly.type
_entity_poly.pdbx_seq_one_letter_code
_entity_poly.pdbx_strand_id
1 'polypeptide(L)'
;MAASVREVISAVADKLGSAEELLLVNLSSAGDKVVLKPNDISVFSTLSINGRLFICPRDQLDSLTPLPEQEGPSTGSMGSFELMSSKDLAYQMTLYDWELFHCVHEHELIYHTFGRKNFKKTTANMDLFLRRFNEIQLWVITEICLCAQQSKRVQLLKKFIKIAAHCKEYKNLNSFFAIIMGMSNPAVSRLSQTWEDPSRNHRAYRLTVAKLDPPIIPFMPLLIKDMTFTHDGNKTFIDSLVNFEKMRMIANTVRIVRYCRSLPFSAEPSQTSKNHPDVRSYVRQLTVIDNQRTLSQLSHRLEPRRT
;
A
#
# COMPACT_ATOMS: atom_id res chain seq x y z
N MET A 1 -22.25 -6.55 -8.47
CA MET A 1 -21.52 -7.83 -8.62
C MET A 1 -20.12 -7.53 -9.13
N ALA A 2 -19.11 -8.30 -8.75
CA ALA A 2 -17.73 -8.06 -9.20
C ALA A 2 -17.48 -8.83 -10.49
N ALA A 3 -16.99 -8.15 -11.53
CA ALA A 3 -16.70 -8.78 -12.81
C ALA A 3 -15.57 -9.83 -12.66
N SER A 4 -15.75 -10.95 -13.35
CA SER A 4 -14.77 -12.01 -13.52
C SER A 4 -13.85 -11.72 -14.71
N VAL A 5 -12.69 -12.35 -14.73
CA VAL A 5 -11.75 -12.26 -15.86
C VAL A 5 -12.39 -12.72 -17.16
N ARG A 6 -13.24 -13.76 -17.13
CA ARG A 6 -13.99 -14.21 -18.32
C ARG A 6 -14.89 -13.11 -18.87
N GLU A 7 -15.62 -12.40 -18.00
CA GLU A 7 -16.50 -11.29 -18.42
C GLU A 7 -15.68 -10.12 -18.98
N VAL A 8 -14.51 -9.84 -18.40
CA VAL A 8 -13.59 -8.81 -18.91
C VAL A 8 -13.07 -9.18 -20.31
N ILE A 9 -12.58 -10.42 -20.50
CA ILE A 9 -12.10 -10.89 -21.81
C ILE A 9 -13.22 -10.83 -22.84
N SER A 10 -14.42 -11.30 -22.50
CA SER A 10 -15.59 -11.26 -23.39
C SER A 10 -15.95 -9.83 -23.81
N ALA A 11 -15.95 -8.88 -22.87
CA ALA A 11 -16.28 -7.49 -23.16
C ALA A 11 -15.24 -6.80 -24.05
N VAL A 12 -13.96 -7.18 -23.93
CA VAL A 12 -12.89 -6.63 -24.77
C VAL A 12 -12.88 -7.31 -26.15
N ALA A 13 -13.08 -8.63 -26.22
CA ALA A 13 -13.18 -9.35 -27.49
C ALA A 13 -14.32 -8.80 -28.38
N ASP A 14 -15.48 -8.52 -27.77
CA ASP A 14 -16.62 -7.90 -28.45
C ASP A 14 -16.27 -6.53 -29.05
N LYS A 15 -15.62 -5.66 -28.25
CA LYS A 15 -15.19 -4.33 -28.71
C LYS A 15 -14.10 -4.36 -29.79
N LEU A 16 -13.21 -5.36 -29.74
CA LEU A 16 -12.14 -5.52 -30.72
C LEU A 16 -12.59 -6.31 -31.96
N GLY A 17 -13.77 -6.93 -31.94
CA GLY A 17 -14.23 -7.85 -32.99
C GLY A 17 -13.30 -9.07 -33.15
N SER A 18 -12.60 -9.47 -32.08
CA SER A 18 -11.63 -10.58 -32.14
C SER A 18 -12.31 -11.92 -31.82
N ALA A 19 -12.04 -12.92 -32.66
CA ALA A 19 -12.45 -14.31 -32.44
C ALA A 19 -11.33 -15.18 -31.83
N GLU A 20 -10.17 -14.58 -31.52
CA GLU A 20 -9.00 -15.29 -31.01
C GLU A 20 -9.14 -15.63 -29.51
N GLU A 21 -8.42 -16.67 -29.06
CA GLU A 21 -8.32 -16.98 -27.64
C GLU A 21 -7.41 -15.95 -26.94
N LEU A 22 -8.03 -15.01 -26.23
CA LEU A 22 -7.35 -13.93 -25.54
C LEU A 22 -7.04 -14.27 -24.07
N LEU A 23 -5.88 -13.82 -23.62
CA LEU A 23 -5.44 -13.89 -22.22
C LEU A 23 -5.52 -12.50 -21.59
N LEU A 24 -5.99 -12.42 -20.34
CA LEU A 24 -5.85 -11.22 -19.52
C LEU A 24 -4.61 -11.35 -18.63
N VAL A 25 -3.69 -10.39 -18.74
CA VAL A 25 -2.37 -10.43 -18.11
C VAL A 25 -2.19 -9.20 -17.23
N ASN A 26 -1.79 -9.40 -15.98
CA ASN A 26 -1.24 -8.34 -15.14
C ASN A 26 0.27 -8.23 -15.42
N LEU A 27 0.72 -7.03 -15.83
CA LEU A 27 2.11 -6.72 -16.08
C LEU A 27 2.61 -5.68 -15.07
N SER A 28 3.61 -6.04 -14.28
CA SER A 28 4.26 -5.14 -13.32
C SER A 28 5.24 -4.18 -14.00
N SER A 29 5.63 -3.11 -13.31
CA SER A 29 6.72 -2.21 -13.74
C SER A 29 8.09 -2.90 -13.81
N ALA A 30 8.26 -4.05 -13.16
CA ALA A 30 9.46 -4.86 -13.25
C ALA A 30 9.46 -5.82 -14.44
N GLY A 31 8.38 -5.86 -15.23
CA GLY A 31 8.20 -6.77 -16.36
C GLY A 31 7.65 -8.14 -15.97
N ASP A 32 7.26 -8.35 -14.70
CA ASP A 32 6.66 -9.61 -14.27
C ASP A 32 5.25 -9.75 -14.85
N LYS A 33 5.00 -10.88 -15.50
CA LYS A 33 3.72 -11.20 -16.17
C LYS A 33 2.97 -12.24 -15.36
N VAL A 34 1.72 -11.96 -15.03
CA VAL A 34 0.81 -12.91 -14.38
C VAL A 34 -0.44 -13.06 -15.23
N VAL A 35 -0.59 -14.22 -15.87
CA VAL A 35 -1.82 -14.59 -16.57
C VAL A 35 -2.92 -14.86 -15.55
N LEU A 36 -4.01 -14.11 -15.63
CA LEU A 36 -5.13 -14.21 -14.70
C LEU A 36 -6.06 -15.35 -15.10
N LYS A 37 -6.57 -16.10 -14.12
CA LYS A 37 -7.44 -17.24 -14.41
C LYS A 37 -8.85 -16.74 -14.76
N PRO A 38 -9.59 -17.41 -15.65
CA PRO A 38 -10.94 -16.98 -16.06
C PRO A 38 -11.93 -16.78 -14.89
N ASN A 39 -11.76 -17.54 -13.81
CA ASN A 39 -12.60 -17.49 -12.62
C ASN A 39 -12.12 -16.48 -11.55
N ASP A 40 -11.02 -15.77 -11.80
CA ASP A 40 -10.58 -14.68 -10.93
C ASP A 40 -11.58 -13.53 -11.03
N ILE A 41 -11.78 -12.82 -9.91
CA ILE A 41 -12.78 -11.74 -9.78
C ILE A 41 -12.14 -10.52 -9.16
N SER A 42 -12.69 -9.33 -9.44
CA SER A 42 -12.26 -8.08 -8.80
C SER A 42 -10.76 -7.79 -9.00
N VAL A 43 -10.23 -8.10 -10.18
CA VAL A 43 -8.77 -8.07 -10.45
C VAL A 43 -8.20 -6.64 -10.55
N PHE A 44 -9.02 -5.65 -10.87
CA PHE A 44 -8.60 -4.26 -11.06
C PHE A 44 -7.95 -3.63 -9.82
N SER A 45 -8.49 -3.92 -8.62
CA SER A 45 -7.98 -3.39 -7.36
C SER A 45 -6.75 -4.14 -6.84
N THR A 46 -6.45 -5.31 -7.39
CA THR A 46 -5.35 -6.19 -6.94
C THR A 46 -4.00 -5.91 -7.63
N LEU A 47 -3.97 -4.98 -8.57
CA LEU A 47 -2.75 -4.60 -9.27
C LEU A 47 -1.75 -3.94 -8.32
N SER A 48 -0.45 -4.07 -8.63
CA SER A 48 0.57 -3.23 -8.01
C SER A 48 0.34 -1.75 -8.36
N ILE A 49 1.11 -0.86 -7.75
CA ILE A 49 0.86 0.59 -7.87
C ILE A 49 0.97 1.06 -9.32
N ASN A 50 2.00 0.60 -10.03
CA ASN A 50 2.17 0.91 -11.44
C ASN A 50 1.82 -0.29 -12.33
N GLY A 51 1.13 -1.30 -11.80
CA GLY A 51 0.68 -2.47 -12.57
C GLY A 51 -0.36 -2.07 -13.62
N ARG A 52 -0.39 -2.81 -14.73
CA ARG A 52 -1.35 -2.62 -15.83
C ARG A 52 -1.93 -3.96 -16.27
N LEU A 53 -3.17 -3.91 -16.73
CA LEU A 53 -3.83 -5.05 -17.36
C LEU A 53 -3.64 -4.96 -18.88
N PHE A 54 -3.23 -6.07 -19.46
CA PHE A 54 -3.10 -6.26 -20.90
C PHE A 54 -4.02 -7.38 -21.35
N ILE A 55 -4.50 -7.27 -22.57
CA ILE A 55 -5.11 -8.38 -23.29
C ILE A 55 -4.22 -8.74 -24.47
N CYS A 56 -3.92 -10.02 -24.65
CA CYS A 56 -3.13 -10.47 -25.78
C CYS A 56 -3.48 -11.92 -26.14
N PRO A 57 -3.28 -12.34 -27.39
CA PRO A 57 -3.23 -13.75 -27.74
C PRO A 57 -2.03 -14.43 -27.07
N ARG A 58 -2.05 -15.77 -27.00
CA ARG A 58 -1.07 -16.53 -26.23
C ARG A 58 0.36 -16.46 -26.77
N ASP A 59 0.52 -16.37 -28.09
CA ASP A 59 1.80 -16.24 -28.79
C ASP A 59 2.49 -14.88 -28.56
N GLN A 60 1.72 -13.84 -28.22
CA GLN A 60 2.25 -12.50 -27.92
C GLN A 60 2.63 -12.28 -26.46
N LEU A 61 2.30 -13.22 -25.56
CA LEU A 61 2.53 -13.10 -24.12
C LEU A 61 3.99 -12.75 -23.79
N ASP A 62 4.94 -13.43 -24.44
CA ASP A 62 6.37 -13.24 -24.17
C ASP A 62 6.89 -11.90 -24.71
N SER A 63 6.20 -11.31 -25.67
CA SER A 63 6.57 -10.01 -26.27
C SER A 63 6.06 -8.81 -25.47
N LEU A 64 5.14 -8.99 -24.52
CA LEU A 64 4.64 -7.88 -23.68
C LEU A 64 5.77 -7.20 -22.90
N THR A 65 5.81 -5.87 -22.92
CA THR A 65 6.76 -5.04 -22.18
C THR A 65 6.04 -3.96 -21.38
N PRO A 66 6.55 -3.55 -20.20
CA PRO A 66 5.96 -2.45 -19.45
C PRO A 66 5.85 -1.16 -20.26
N LEU A 67 4.81 -0.37 -19.99
CA LEU A 67 4.65 0.96 -20.59
C LEU A 67 5.57 1.98 -19.92
N PRO A 68 5.98 3.06 -20.60
CA PRO A 68 6.77 4.13 -20.00
C PRO A 68 6.15 4.73 -18.73
N GLU A 69 4.82 4.83 -18.67
CA GLU A 69 4.08 5.32 -17.50
C GLU A 69 4.16 4.39 -16.27
N GLN A 70 4.57 3.13 -16.45
CA GLN A 70 4.74 2.19 -15.34
C GLN A 70 6.07 2.38 -14.60
N GLU A 71 7.05 3.04 -15.21
CA GLU A 71 8.37 3.29 -14.63
C GLU A 71 8.33 4.27 -13.45
N GLY A 72 7.28 5.09 -13.38
CA GLY A 72 7.14 6.13 -12.35
C GLY A 72 7.90 7.42 -12.68
N PRO A 73 8.04 8.33 -11.71
CA PRO A 73 8.66 9.64 -11.95
C PRO A 73 10.18 9.55 -12.15
N SER A 74 10.71 10.39 -13.03
CA SER A 74 12.16 10.55 -13.26
C SER A 74 12.80 11.66 -12.41
N THR A 75 11.98 12.56 -11.85
CA THR A 75 12.40 13.68 -11.01
C THR A 75 11.62 13.70 -9.70
N GLY A 76 12.29 13.92 -8.57
CA GLY A 76 11.62 14.02 -7.27
C GLY A 76 10.78 15.28 -7.12
N SER A 77 9.80 15.25 -6.22
CA SER A 77 8.87 16.36 -5.97
C SER A 77 9.31 17.28 -4.83
N MET A 78 10.59 17.21 -4.44
CA MET A 78 11.16 17.91 -3.28
C MET A 78 10.83 19.41 -3.22
N GLY A 79 10.79 20.12 -4.34
CA GLY A 79 10.49 21.56 -4.36
C GLY A 79 9.10 21.90 -3.80
N SER A 80 8.08 21.10 -4.11
CA SER A 80 6.74 21.23 -3.54
C SER A 80 6.69 20.69 -2.12
N PHE A 81 7.31 19.52 -1.90
CA PHE A 81 7.31 18.82 -0.62
C PHE A 81 8.00 19.63 0.50
N GLU A 82 9.08 20.34 0.20
CA GLU A 82 9.84 21.13 1.17
C GLU A 82 9.00 22.26 1.79
N LEU A 83 8.19 22.94 0.98
CA LEU A 83 7.35 24.08 1.37
C LEU A 83 6.12 23.69 2.22
N MET A 84 5.71 22.44 2.19
CA MET A 84 4.56 21.95 2.95
C MET A 84 4.95 21.59 4.38
N SER A 85 4.17 21.96 5.39
CA SER A 85 4.52 21.62 6.78
C SER A 85 4.39 20.10 7.03
N SER A 86 5.27 19.51 7.85
CA SER A 86 5.19 18.09 8.21
C SER A 86 3.86 17.73 8.89
N LYS A 87 3.30 18.67 9.68
CA LYS A 87 2.02 18.49 10.36
C LYS A 87 0.85 18.49 9.37
N ASP A 88 0.82 19.41 8.41
CA ASP A 88 -0.24 19.47 7.39
C ASP A 88 -0.20 18.24 6.49
N LEU A 89 0.99 17.78 6.10
CA LEU A 89 1.17 16.53 5.35
C LEU A 89 0.60 15.34 6.14
N ALA A 90 1.03 15.16 7.40
CA ALA A 90 0.55 14.07 8.24
C ALA A 90 -0.96 14.13 8.49
N TYR A 91 -1.51 15.34 8.66
CA TYR A 91 -2.94 15.56 8.83
C TYR A 91 -3.74 15.20 7.58
N GLN A 92 -3.35 15.71 6.40
CA GLN A 92 -4.01 15.38 5.13
C GLN A 92 -3.86 13.90 4.77
N MET A 93 -2.71 13.28 5.08
CA MET A 93 -2.53 11.83 4.95
C MET A 93 -3.53 11.09 5.83
N THR A 94 -3.65 11.49 7.10
CA THR A 94 -4.56 10.84 8.04
C THR A 94 -6.03 11.01 7.65
N LEU A 95 -6.44 12.18 7.14
CA LEU A 95 -7.80 12.37 6.60
C LEU A 95 -8.07 11.42 5.42
N TYR A 96 -7.15 11.34 4.46
CA TYR A 96 -7.34 10.47 3.31
C TYR A 96 -7.32 8.98 3.69
N ASP A 97 -6.41 8.58 4.58
CA ASP A 97 -6.34 7.21 5.08
C ASP A 97 -7.62 6.84 5.86
N TRP A 98 -8.22 7.78 6.60
CA TRP A 98 -9.51 7.56 7.25
C TRP A 98 -10.65 7.37 6.26
N GLU A 99 -10.70 8.13 5.16
CA GLU A 99 -11.70 7.91 4.11
C GLU A 99 -11.58 6.49 3.53
N LEU A 100 -10.37 6.08 3.16
CA LEU A 100 -10.12 4.73 2.64
C LEU A 100 -10.47 3.65 3.66
N PHE A 101 -10.10 3.85 4.93
CA PHE A 101 -10.37 2.88 5.99
C PHE A 101 -11.87 2.74 6.31
N HIS A 102 -12.63 3.84 6.26
CA HIS A 102 -14.08 3.80 6.44
C HIS A 102 -14.80 3.09 5.29
N CYS A 103 -14.26 3.18 4.06
CA CYS A 103 -14.80 2.44 2.91
C CYS A 103 -14.66 0.92 3.07
N VAL A 104 -13.72 0.42 3.89
CA VAL A 104 -13.53 -1.02 4.10
C VAL A 104 -14.69 -1.60 4.91
N HIS A 105 -15.53 -2.42 4.27
CA HIS A 105 -16.56 -3.15 4.98
C HIS A 105 -15.94 -4.33 5.75
N GLU A 106 -16.45 -4.65 6.94
CA GLU A 106 -15.91 -5.73 7.78
C GLU A 106 -15.95 -7.11 7.09
N HIS A 107 -16.98 -7.36 6.29
CA HIS A 107 -17.07 -8.54 5.44
C HIS A 107 -15.92 -8.66 4.44
N GLU A 108 -15.33 -7.56 3.96
CA GLU A 108 -14.18 -7.62 3.06
C GLU A 108 -12.97 -8.29 3.73
N LEU A 109 -12.78 -8.10 5.04
CA LEU A 109 -11.74 -8.79 5.81
C LEU A 109 -11.96 -10.31 5.80
N ILE A 110 -13.22 -10.74 5.90
CA ILE A 110 -13.60 -12.16 5.85
C ILE A 110 -13.38 -12.72 4.45
N TYR A 111 -13.88 -12.04 3.41
CA TYR A 111 -13.74 -12.47 2.02
C TYR A 111 -12.27 -12.52 1.59
N HIS A 112 -11.47 -11.57 2.03
CA HIS A 112 -10.04 -11.56 1.77
C HIS A 112 -9.35 -12.77 2.43
N THR A 113 -9.64 -13.02 3.71
CA THR A 113 -9.01 -14.10 4.49
C THR A 113 -9.39 -15.49 4.00
N PHE A 114 -10.67 -15.73 3.70
CA PHE A 114 -11.18 -17.03 3.27
C PHE A 114 -11.19 -17.20 1.74
N GLY A 115 -10.67 -16.22 0.99
CA GLY A 115 -10.59 -16.24 -0.47
C GLY A 115 -11.84 -15.67 -1.15
N ARG A 116 -11.69 -14.49 -1.79
CA ARG A 116 -12.78 -13.74 -2.44
C ARG A 116 -13.58 -14.56 -3.46
N LYS A 117 -12.92 -15.49 -4.15
CA LYS A 117 -13.50 -16.39 -5.15
C LYS A 117 -14.61 -17.27 -4.56
N ASN A 118 -14.44 -17.70 -3.31
CA ASN A 118 -15.41 -18.57 -2.62
C ASN A 118 -16.72 -17.85 -2.34
N PHE A 119 -16.69 -16.51 -2.25
CA PHE A 119 -17.86 -15.68 -1.97
C PHE A 119 -18.41 -14.98 -3.20
N LYS A 120 -17.66 -14.92 -4.31
CA LYS A 120 -17.97 -14.10 -5.49
C LYS A 120 -18.23 -12.62 -5.13
N LYS A 121 -17.51 -12.11 -4.12
CA LYS A 121 -17.60 -10.73 -3.64
C LYS A 121 -16.27 -10.00 -3.84
N THR A 122 -16.35 -8.68 -4.04
CA THR A 122 -15.18 -7.81 -4.13
C THR A 122 -14.62 -7.52 -2.74
N THR A 123 -13.32 -7.22 -2.69
CA THR A 123 -12.64 -6.63 -1.53
C THR A 123 -11.91 -5.35 -1.96
N ALA A 124 -12.44 -4.63 -2.94
CA ALA A 124 -11.74 -3.52 -3.58
C ALA A 124 -11.36 -2.40 -2.61
N ASN A 125 -12.20 -2.09 -1.62
CA ASN A 125 -11.85 -1.05 -0.64
C ASN A 125 -10.68 -1.50 0.24
N MET A 126 -10.71 -2.77 0.65
CA MET A 126 -9.61 -3.37 1.39
C MET A 126 -8.31 -3.40 0.55
N ASP A 127 -8.40 -3.81 -0.71
CA ASP A 127 -7.25 -3.86 -1.63
C ASP A 127 -6.63 -2.46 -1.83
N LEU A 128 -7.47 -1.44 -2.04
CA LEU A 128 -7.01 -0.05 -2.20
C LEU A 128 -6.38 0.48 -0.92
N PHE A 129 -6.93 0.15 0.25
CA PHE A 129 -6.35 0.57 1.53
C PHE A 129 -5.02 -0.13 1.84
N LEU A 130 -4.88 -1.41 1.48
CA LEU A 130 -3.59 -2.11 1.56
C LEU A 130 -2.58 -1.57 0.54
N ARG A 131 -3.03 -1.23 -0.67
CA ARG A 131 -2.20 -0.58 -1.70
C ARG A 131 -1.70 0.79 -1.24
N ARG A 132 -2.52 1.57 -0.52
CA ARG A 132 -2.12 2.85 0.07
C ARG A 132 -0.93 2.72 1.02
N PHE A 133 -0.84 1.64 1.79
CA PHE A 133 0.33 1.37 2.64
C PHE A 133 1.61 1.27 1.78
N ASN A 134 1.57 0.48 0.72
CA ASN A 134 2.71 0.32 -0.21
C ASN A 134 3.03 1.63 -0.93
N GLU A 135 2.01 2.43 -1.28
CA GLU A 135 2.18 3.73 -1.93
C GLU A 135 2.95 4.71 -1.05
N ILE A 136 2.57 4.85 0.22
CA ILE A 136 3.29 5.71 1.16
C ILE A 136 4.72 5.19 1.38
N GLN A 137 4.90 3.87 1.50
CA GLN A 137 6.23 3.28 1.65
C GLN A 137 7.13 3.60 0.45
N LEU A 138 6.62 3.38 -0.77
CA LEU A 138 7.36 3.61 -2.02
C LEU A 138 7.56 5.09 -2.32
N TRP A 139 6.65 5.96 -1.89
CA TRP A 139 6.82 7.40 -1.95
C TRP A 139 8.06 7.87 -1.18
N VAL A 140 8.24 7.39 0.06
CA VAL A 140 9.45 7.69 0.84
C VAL A 140 10.71 7.25 0.11
N ILE A 141 10.72 6.02 -0.42
CA ILE A 141 11.88 5.47 -1.11
C ILE A 141 12.17 6.25 -2.39
N THR A 142 11.13 6.58 -3.17
CA THR A 142 11.20 7.33 -4.43
C THR A 142 11.81 8.71 -4.21
N GLU A 143 11.27 9.50 -3.26
CA GLU A 143 11.77 10.85 -2.99
C GLU A 143 13.23 10.86 -2.54
N ILE A 144 13.62 9.89 -1.70
CA ILE A 144 15.02 9.78 -1.25
C ILE A 144 15.95 9.37 -2.40
N CYS A 145 15.56 8.38 -3.20
CA CYS A 145 16.37 7.87 -4.31
C CYS A 145 16.49 8.85 -5.49
N LEU A 146 15.52 9.76 -5.66
CA LEU A 146 15.56 10.81 -6.68
C LEU A 146 16.27 12.10 -6.20
N CYS A 147 16.65 12.18 -4.93
CA CYS A 147 17.31 13.36 -4.38
C CYS A 147 18.84 13.26 -4.49
N ALA A 148 19.40 13.85 -5.55
CA ALA A 148 20.83 13.77 -5.85
C ALA A 148 21.75 14.44 -4.80
N GLN A 149 21.30 15.57 -4.22
CA GLN A 149 22.09 16.36 -3.28
C GLN A 149 22.02 15.77 -1.87
N GLN A 150 23.16 15.37 -1.29
CA GLN A 150 23.21 14.72 0.03
C GLN A 150 22.63 15.58 1.16
N SER A 151 22.96 16.87 1.20
CA SER A 151 22.43 17.81 2.20
C SER A 151 20.90 17.86 2.19
N LYS A 152 20.30 17.86 0.99
CA LYS A 152 18.86 17.80 0.78
C LYS A 152 18.26 16.45 1.17
N ARG A 153 18.94 15.32 0.90
CA ARG A 153 18.50 14.00 1.38
C ARG A 153 18.41 13.91 2.90
N VAL A 154 19.39 14.47 3.61
CA VAL A 154 19.36 14.53 5.08
C VAL A 154 18.14 15.32 5.57
N GLN A 155 17.78 16.41 4.90
CA GLN A 155 16.56 17.17 5.20
C GLN A 155 15.30 16.35 4.93
N LEU A 156 15.24 15.58 3.83
CA LEU A 156 14.13 14.67 3.54
C LEU A 156 13.95 13.62 4.63
N LEU A 157 15.03 12.97 5.08
CA LEU A 157 14.96 12.00 6.19
C LEU A 157 14.39 12.63 7.46
N LYS A 158 14.92 13.79 7.87
CA LYS A 158 14.40 14.54 9.02
C LYS A 158 12.92 14.88 8.86
N LYS A 159 12.51 15.26 7.65
CA LYS A 159 11.12 15.60 7.34
C LYS A 159 10.19 14.39 7.42
N PHE A 160 10.59 13.23 6.86
CA PHE A 160 9.83 11.99 6.98
C PHE A 160 9.71 11.50 8.43
N ILE A 161 10.77 11.63 9.24
CA ILE A 161 10.72 11.32 10.67
C ILE A 161 9.69 12.22 11.38
N LYS A 162 9.65 13.52 11.08
CA LYS A 162 8.65 14.44 11.63
C LYS A 162 7.23 14.11 11.18
N ILE A 163 7.02 13.78 9.90
CA ILE A 163 5.70 13.35 9.38
C ILE A 163 5.25 12.08 10.10
N ALA A 164 6.13 11.08 10.23
CA ALA A 164 5.84 9.86 10.94
C ALA A 164 5.47 10.12 12.41
N ALA A 165 6.20 11.01 13.11
CA ALA A 165 5.87 11.41 14.47
C ALA A 165 4.45 11.98 14.57
N HIS A 166 4.07 12.90 13.67
CA HIS A 166 2.71 13.44 13.63
C HIS A 166 1.65 12.40 13.24
N CYS A 167 1.92 11.48 12.30
CA CYS A 167 1.02 10.36 12.02
C CYS A 167 0.77 9.52 13.28
N LYS A 168 1.80 9.26 14.09
CA LYS A 168 1.68 8.55 15.37
C LYS A 168 0.87 9.36 16.39
N GLU A 169 1.08 10.68 16.49
CA GLU A 169 0.28 11.57 17.34
C GLU A 169 -1.21 11.54 16.96
N TYR A 170 -1.52 11.52 15.67
CA TYR A 170 -2.87 11.35 15.13
C TYR A 170 -3.41 9.92 15.24
N LYS A 171 -2.68 9.01 15.91
CA LYS A 171 -3.01 7.58 16.03
C LYS A 171 -3.17 6.87 14.66
N ASN A 172 -2.58 7.43 13.60
CA ASN A 172 -2.47 6.82 12.29
C ASN A 172 -1.21 5.96 12.23
N LEU A 173 -1.32 4.75 12.78
CA LEU A 173 -0.19 3.82 12.87
C LEU A 173 0.12 3.20 11.49
N ASN A 174 -0.88 3.06 10.61
CA ASN A 174 -0.68 2.54 9.26
C ASN A 174 0.37 3.35 8.50
N SER A 175 0.17 4.67 8.40
CA SER A 175 1.07 5.56 7.65
C SER A 175 2.37 5.83 8.40
N PHE A 176 2.34 5.85 9.74
CA PHE A 176 3.56 5.84 10.54
C PHE A 176 4.46 4.65 10.15
N PHE A 177 3.92 3.42 10.13
CA PHE A 177 4.73 2.24 9.76
C PHE A 177 5.13 2.24 8.30
N ALA A 178 4.27 2.68 7.38
CA ALA A 178 4.62 2.78 5.97
C ALA A 178 5.85 3.68 5.77
N ILE A 179 5.90 4.83 6.45
CA ILE A 179 7.05 5.75 6.38
C ILE A 179 8.30 5.12 7.00
N ILE A 180 8.18 4.50 8.17
CA ILE A 180 9.31 3.85 8.85
C ILE A 180 9.87 2.71 7.99
N MET A 181 9.00 1.88 7.39
CA MET A 181 9.40 0.79 6.50
C MET A 181 10.01 1.29 5.19
N GLY A 182 9.54 2.42 4.67
CA GLY A 182 10.16 3.08 3.50
C GLY A 182 11.60 3.48 3.81
N MET A 183 11.83 4.11 4.97
CA MET A 183 13.17 4.48 5.42
C MET A 183 14.07 3.27 5.71
N SER A 184 13.50 2.15 6.17
CA SER A 184 14.22 0.90 6.40
C SER A 184 14.47 0.07 5.14
N ASN A 185 13.91 0.45 3.99
CA ASN A 185 14.13 -0.27 2.72
C ASN A 185 15.62 -0.32 2.37
N PRO A 186 16.15 -1.43 1.84
CA PRO A 186 17.56 -1.56 1.48
C PRO A 186 18.11 -0.46 0.54
N ALA A 187 17.28 0.11 -0.34
CA ALA A 187 17.70 1.23 -1.19
C ALA A 187 17.92 2.54 -0.39
N VAL A 188 17.29 2.68 0.78
CA VAL A 188 17.42 3.86 1.64
C VAL A 188 18.41 3.61 2.78
N SER A 189 18.24 2.52 3.53
CA SER A 189 19.04 2.21 4.73
C SER A 189 20.53 2.03 4.43
N ARG A 190 20.87 1.73 3.17
CA ARG A 190 22.25 1.60 2.72
C ARG A 190 23.00 2.93 2.56
N LEU A 191 22.30 4.07 2.49
CA LEU A 191 22.87 5.40 2.23
C LEU A 191 23.60 5.92 3.49
N SER A 192 24.71 5.29 3.85
CA SER A 192 25.39 5.51 5.14
C SER A 192 25.86 6.95 5.34
N GLN A 193 26.26 7.63 4.26
CA GLN A 193 26.67 9.05 4.34
C GLN A 193 25.47 9.97 4.59
N THR A 194 24.27 9.50 4.31
CA THR A 194 23.01 10.20 4.58
C THR A 194 22.46 9.89 5.98
N TRP A 195 22.78 8.73 6.57
CA TRP A 195 22.15 8.24 7.80
C TRP A 195 22.82 8.60 9.13
N GLU A 196 24.14 8.82 9.19
CA GLU A 196 24.94 8.98 10.44
C GLU A 196 24.20 8.57 11.74
N ASP A 197 24.14 7.23 11.92
CA ASP A 197 23.68 6.35 13.01
C ASP A 197 22.40 6.72 13.79
N PRO A 198 21.35 5.86 13.79
CA PRO A 198 21.22 4.93 14.91
C PRO A 198 20.49 3.60 14.59
N SER A 199 21.02 2.53 15.18
CA SER A 199 20.36 1.24 15.43
C SER A 199 18.83 1.31 15.68
N ARG A 200 18.07 0.35 15.11
CA ARG A 200 16.64 0.17 15.38
C ARG A 200 16.25 -1.29 15.56
N ASN A 201 15.57 -1.56 16.67
CA ASN A 201 14.98 -2.85 17.01
C ASN A 201 13.44 -2.71 17.10
N HIS A 202 12.70 -3.61 16.45
CA HIS A 202 11.25 -3.51 16.20
C HIS A 202 10.37 -4.27 17.21
N ARG A 203 10.79 -4.39 18.47
CA ARG A 203 10.06 -5.19 19.48
C ARG A 203 8.94 -4.42 20.22
N ALA A 204 8.94 -3.08 20.23
CA ALA A 204 8.09 -2.27 21.10
C ALA A 204 6.64 -1.98 20.60
N TYR A 205 6.26 -2.40 19.38
CA TYR A 205 5.01 -1.97 18.75
C TYR A 205 3.73 -2.61 19.33
N ARG A 206 3.74 -3.92 19.61
CA ARG A 206 2.52 -4.68 19.98
C ARG A 206 1.87 -4.19 21.28
N LEU A 207 2.66 -3.68 22.22
CA LEU A 207 2.16 -3.20 23.52
C LEU A 207 1.55 -1.79 23.43
N THR A 208 1.90 -1.00 22.39
CA THR A 208 1.39 0.36 22.23
C THR A 208 -0.04 0.38 21.70
N VAL A 209 -0.40 -0.52 20.77
CA VAL A 209 -1.75 -0.55 20.17
C VAL A 209 -2.84 -0.90 21.19
N ALA A 210 -2.55 -1.84 22.10
CA ALA A 210 -3.52 -2.29 23.11
C ALA A 210 -3.87 -1.23 24.18
N LYS A 211 -3.13 -0.11 24.24
CA LYS A 211 -3.29 0.95 25.24
C LYS A 211 -3.86 2.26 24.65
N LEU A 212 -4.18 2.29 23.36
CA LEU A 212 -4.71 3.48 22.71
C LEU A 212 -6.23 3.43 22.68
N ASP A 213 -6.87 4.55 23.01
CA ASP A 213 -8.30 4.76 22.80
C ASP A 213 -8.58 5.19 21.34
N PRO A 214 -9.71 4.78 20.72
CA PRO A 214 -10.17 5.25 19.42
C PRO A 214 -10.25 6.79 19.36
N PRO A 215 -10.18 7.42 18.17
CA PRO A 215 -10.05 6.84 16.83
C PRO A 215 -8.59 6.43 16.49
N ILE A 216 -8.38 5.25 15.90
CA ILE A 216 -7.04 4.71 15.55
C ILE A 216 -7.07 4.10 14.14
N ILE A 217 -6.01 4.32 13.35
CA ILE A 217 -5.75 3.51 12.15
C ILE A 217 -4.65 2.48 12.49
N PRO A 218 -4.97 1.18 12.60
CA PRO A 218 -4.01 0.15 13.01
C PRO A 218 -3.01 -0.17 11.89
N PHE A 219 -1.90 -0.86 12.21
CA PHE A 219 -1.00 -1.42 11.18
C PHE A 219 -1.67 -2.60 10.49
N MET A 220 -2.40 -2.31 9.41
CA MET A 220 -3.25 -3.29 8.73
C MET A 220 -2.50 -4.53 8.24
N PRO A 221 -1.29 -4.42 7.64
CA PRO A 221 -0.53 -5.61 7.23
C PRO A 221 -0.31 -6.63 8.36
N LEU A 222 -0.12 -6.18 9.61
CA LEU A 222 0.00 -7.08 10.75
C LEU A 222 -1.33 -7.77 11.09
N LEU A 223 -2.44 -7.03 11.10
CA LEU A 223 -3.75 -7.61 11.35
C LEU A 223 -4.14 -8.65 10.28
N ILE A 224 -3.85 -8.36 9.00
CA ILE A 224 -4.11 -9.30 7.90
C ILE A 224 -3.21 -10.53 8.00
N LYS A 225 -1.94 -10.33 8.39
CA LYS A 225 -1.03 -11.44 8.69
C LYS A 225 -1.63 -12.33 9.79
N ASP A 226 -2.08 -11.76 10.91
CA ASP A 226 -2.67 -12.52 12.02
C ASP A 226 -3.94 -13.30 11.61
N MET A 227 -4.81 -12.69 10.78
CA MET A 227 -5.98 -13.38 10.22
C MET A 227 -5.59 -14.55 9.30
N THR A 228 -4.57 -14.34 8.46
CA THR A 228 -4.03 -15.39 7.56
C THR A 228 -3.44 -16.55 8.36
N PHE A 229 -2.61 -16.26 9.38
CA PHE A 229 -2.06 -17.28 10.28
C PHE A 229 -3.15 -18.04 11.03
N THR A 230 -4.19 -17.34 11.51
CA THR A 230 -5.34 -17.99 12.15
C THR A 230 -6.09 -18.90 11.17
N HIS A 231 -6.25 -18.47 9.92
CA HIS A 231 -6.93 -19.25 8.89
C HIS A 231 -6.17 -20.52 8.53
N ASP A 232 -4.87 -20.41 8.28
CA ASP A 232 -4.01 -21.52 7.84
C ASP A 232 -3.69 -22.48 9.00
N GLY A 233 -3.53 -21.96 10.22
CA GLY A 233 -3.19 -22.75 11.40
C GLY A 233 -4.36 -23.51 12.02
N ASN A 234 -5.61 -23.21 11.67
CA ASN A 234 -6.79 -23.85 12.25
C ASN A 234 -7.71 -24.41 11.17
N LYS A 235 -8.10 -25.68 11.25
CA LYS A 235 -9.07 -26.27 10.31
C LYS A 235 -10.45 -25.62 10.48
N THR A 236 -11.10 -25.32 9.35
CA THR A 236 -12.48 -24.78 9.33
C THR A 236 -13.52 -25.81 9.80
N PHE A 237 -13.26 -27.08 9.52
CA PHE A 237 -14.09 -28.20 9.95
C PHE A 237 -13.25 -29.19 10.75
N ILE A 238 -13.79 -29.67 11.86
CA ILE A 238 -13.24 -30.76 12.68
C ILE A 238 -14.36 -31.79 12.79
N ASP A 239 -14.08 -33.02 12.37
CA ASP A 239 -15.06 -34.12 12.31
C ASP A 239 -16.36 -33.74 11.60
N SER A 240 -16.21 -33.02 10.47
CA SER A 240 -17.31 -32.47 9.65
C SER A 240 -18.20 -31.42 10.34
N LEU A 241 -17.89 -31.04 11.57
CA LEU A 241 -18.54 -29.95 12.29
C LEU A 241 -17.76 -28.65 12.12
N VAL A 242 -18.46 -27.52 12.13
CA VAL A 242 -17.84 -26.19 12.03
C VAL A 242 -17.02 -25.91 13.28
N ASN A 243 -15.74 -25.58 13.11
CA ASN A 243 -14.86 -25.15 14.19
C ASN A 243 -15.19 -23.70 14.61
N PHE A 244 -16.10 -23.55 15.57
CA PHE A 244 -16.50 -22.24 16.08
C PHE A 244 -15.39 -21.50 16.84
N GLU A 245 -14.39 -22.20 17.37
CA GLU A 245 -13.24 -21.56 18.01
C GLU A 245 -12.43 -20.75 16.98
N LYS A 246 -12.15 -21.35 15.80
CA LYS A 246 -11.57 -20.61 14.67
C LYS A 246 -12.42 -19.40 14.28
N MET A 247 -13.74 -19.57 14.20
CA MET A 247 -14.64 -18.46 13.83
C MET A 247 -14.59 -17.33 14.86
N ARG A 248 -14.52 -17.65 16.16
CA ARG A 248 -14.40 -16.68 17.24
C ARG A 248 -13.08 -15.91 17.17
N MET A 249 -11.96 -16.60 16.90
CA MET A 249 -10.64 -15.98 16.72
C MET A 249 -10.65 -14.96 15.58
N ILE A 250 -11.17 -15.34 14.40
CA ILE A 250 -11.31 -14.42 13.25
C ILE A 250 -12.21 -13.23 13.59
N ALA A 251 -13.36 -13.49 14.23
CA ALA A 251 -14.30 -12.43 14.60
C ALA A 251 -13.69 -11.44 15.60
N ASN A 252 -12.78 -11.86 16.47
CA ASN A 252 -12.08 -10.96 17.39
C ASN A 252 -11.22 -9.94 16.64
N THR A 253 -10.49 -10.35 15.60
CA THR A 253 -9.73 -9.39 14.78
C THR A 253 -10.63 -8.40 14.05
N VAL A 254 -11.79 -8.85 13.55
CA VAL A 254 -12.79 -7.94 12.95
C VAL A 254 -13.35 -6.95 13.98
N ARG A 255 -13.62 -7.40 15.22
CA ARG A 255 -14.07 -6.51 16.31
C ARG A 255 -13.01 -5.46 16.67
N ILE A 256 -11.72 -5.79 16.60
CA ILE A 256 -10.64 -4.81 16.78
C ILE A 256 -10.74 -3.71 15.73
N VAL A 257 -10.91 -4.06 14.45
CA VAL A 257 -11.10 -3.07 13.37
C VAL A 257 -12.31 -2.19 13.63
N ARG A 258 -13.43 -2.78 14.08
CA ARG A 258 -14.64 -2.03 14.44
C ARG A 258 -14.40 -1.06 15.60
N TYR A 259 -13.68 -1.51 16.63
CA TYR A 259 -13.31 -0.67 17.78
C TYR A 259 -12.41 0.50 17.35
N CYS A 260 -11.40 0.25 16.51
CA CYS A 260 -10.50 1.28 16.02
C CYS A 260 -11.22 2.48 15.36
N ARG A 261 -12.34 2.22 14.67
CA ARG A 261 -13.18 3.22 13.97
C ARG A 261 -14.48 3.59 14.69
N SER A 262 -14.61 3.27 15.98
CA SER A 262 -15.87 3.51 16.72
C SER A 262 -16.15 4.98 17.02
N LEU A 263 -15.15 5.85 16.88
CA LEU A 263 -15.24 7.29 17.04
C LEU A 263 -14.78 7.98 15.76
N PRO A 264 -15.36 9.15 15.41
CA PRO A 264 -14.87 9.93 14.27
C PRO A 264 -13.49 10.50 14.58
N PHE A 265 -12.65 10.63 13.55
CA PHE A 265 -11.42 11.40 13.64
C PHE A 265 -11.75 12.89 13.72
N SER A 266 -11.46 13.49 14.87
CA SER A 266 -11.55 14.94 15.08
C SER A 266 -10.18 15.43 15.56
N ALA A 267 -9.44 16.06 14.67
CA ALA A 267 -8.24 16.80 15.01
C ALA A 267 -8.37 18.20 14.37
N GLU A 268 -8.08 19.23 15.17
CA GLU A 268 -8.15 20.60 14.68
C GLU A 268 -7.15 20.81 13.53
N PRO A 269 -7.60 21.35 12.38
CA PRO A 269 -6.69 21.79 11.33
C PRO A 269 -5.70 22.81 11.89
N SER A 270 -4.48 22.84 11.34
CA SER A 270 -3.60 23.98 11.53
C SER A 270 -4.32 25.24 11.04
N GLN A 271 -4.75 26.13 11.93
CA GLN A 271 -5.44 27.38 11.56
C GLN A 271 -4.59 28.33 10.70
N THR A 272 -3.31 28.00 10.48
CA THR A 272 -2.28 28.89 9.93
C THR A 272 -1.90 28.63 8.46
N SER A 273 -2.41 27.58 7.79
CA SER A 273 -1.90 27.19 6.47
C SER A 273 -2.84 27.57 5.31
N LYS A 274 -2.49 28.62 4.55
CA LYS A 274 -3.20 29.02 3.31
C LYS A 274 -3.07 27.98 2.17
N ASN A 275 -2.22 26.97 2.32
CA ASN A 275 -1.87 25.99 1.27
C ASN A 275 -2.59 24.63 1.41
N HIS A 276 -3.64 24.54 2.23
CA HIS A 276 -4.37 23.30 2.50
C HIS A 276 -4.83 22.53 1.24
N PRO A 277 -5.35 23.18 0.18
CA PRO A 277 -5.74 22.50 -1.06
C PRO A 277 -4.58 21.85 -1.81
N ASP A 278 -3.41 22.49 -1.82
CA ASP A 278 -2.22 21.99 -2.51
C ASP A 278 -1.65 20.77 -1.78
N VAL A 279 -1.58 20.83 -0.45
CA VAL A 279 -1.16 19.70 0.39
C VAL A 279 -2.12 18.51 0.20
N ARG A 280 -3.43 18.78 0.19
CA ARG A 280 -4.46 17.74 -0.02
C ARG A 280 -4.28 17.06 -1.38
N SER A 281 -4.07 17.85 -2.43
CA SER A 281 -3.91 17.34 -3.80
C SER A 281 -2.65 16.50 -3.92
N TYR A 282 -1.52 17.00 -3.41
CA TYR A 282 -0.25 16.28 -3.38
C TYR A 282 -0.36 14.92 -2.66
N VAL A 283 -0.93 14.89 -1.45
CA VAL A 283 -1.07 13.67 -0.63
C VAL A 283 -1.94 12.58 -1.30
N ARG A 284 -2.92 12.99 -2.11
CA ARG A 284 -3.88 12.10 -2.78
C ARG A 284 -3.45 11.67 -4.18
N GLN A 285 -2.38 12.27 -4.72
CA GLN A 285 -1.90 12.05 -6.07
C GLN A 285 -0.39 11.74 -6.06
N LEU A 286 0.02 10.86 -5.15
CA LEU A 286 1.41 10.44 -5.06
C LEU A 286 1.80 9.71 -6.34
N THR A 287 2.94 10.09 -6.92
CA THR A 287 3.59 9.35 -8.00
C THR A 287 4.82 8.67 -7.42
N VAL A 288 4.96 7.37 -7.68
CA VAL A 288 6.00 6.55 -7.04
C VAL A 288 6.65 5.62 -8.06
N ILE A 289 7.88 5.22 -7.77
CA ILE A 289 8.55 4.11 -8.45
C ILE A 289 8.28 2.86 -7.59
N ASP A 290 7.60 1.85 -8.14
CA ASP A 290 7.38 0.55 -7.47
C ASP A 290 8.34 -0.55 -7.94
N ASN A 291 9.17 -0.28 -8.97
CA ASN A 291 10.22 -1.17 -9.43
C ASN A 291 11.45 -1.12 -8.48
N GLN A 292 11.59 -2.14 -7.64
CA GLN A 292 12.68 -2.23 -6.65
C GLN A 292 14.07 -2.29 -7.30
N ARG A 293 14.21 -2.83 -8.53
CA ARG A 293 15.49 -2.83 -9.25
C ARG A 293 15.90 -1.40 -9.60
N THR A 294 14.97 -0.61 -10.14
CA THR A 294 15.18 0.81 -10.47
C THR A 294 15.58 1.61 -9.22
N LEU A 295 14.84 1.47 -8.13
CA LEU A 295 15.17 2.13 -6.84
C LEU A 295 16.55 1.73 -6.32
N SER A 296 16.90 0.45 -6.43
CA SER A 296 18.23 -0.04 -6.02
C SER A 296 19.34 0.57 -6.90
N GLN A 297 19.14 0.65 -8.22
CA GLN A 297 20.12 1.26 -9.12
C GLN A 297 20.30 2.76 -8.84
N LEU A 298 19.21 3.50 -8.63
CA LEU A 298 19.26 4.91 -8.24
C LEU A 298 20.07 5.10 -6.95
N SER A 299 19.77 4.30 -5.92
CA SER A 299 20.52 4.31 -4.65
C SER A 299 22.03 4.06 -4.83
N HIS A 300 22.43 3.10 -5.66
CA HIS A 300 23.85 2.83 -5.93
C HIS A 300 24.55 3.96 -6.70
N ARG A 301 23.82 4.70 -7.54
CA ARG A 301 24.35 5.89 -8.24
C ARG A 301 24.55 7.06 -7.27
N LEU A 302 23.70 7.19 -6.25
CA LEU A 302 23.83 8.23 -5.22
C LEU A 302 25.04 8.01 -4.31
N GLU A 303 25.22 6.77 -3.84
CA GLU A 303 26.34 6.37 -3.00
C GLU A 303 26.88 5.02 -3.49
N PRO A 304 27.96 5.01 -4.29
CA PRO A 304 28.62 3.76 -4.72
C PRO A 304 29.15 2.97 -3.51
N ARG A 305 29.22 1.64 -3.60
CA ARG A 305 29.89 0.85 -2.57
C ARG A 305 31.38 1.18 -2.60
N ARG A 306 31.97 1.50 -1.44
CA ARG A 306 33.43 1.60 -1.29
C ARG A 306 34.01 0.21 -1.59
N THR A 307 34.85 0.12 -2.61
CA THR A 307 35.72 -1.04 -2.88
C THR A 307 36.76 -1.19 -1.79
#